data_AF-A0A0M7B2S7-F1
#
_entry.id   AF-A0A0M7B2S7-F1
#
_cell.length_a   1.000
_cell.length_b   1.000
_cell.length_c   1.000
_cell.angle_alpha   90.00
_cell.angle_beta   90.00
_cell.angle_gamma   90.00
#
_symmetry.space_group_name_H-M   'P 1'
#
loop_
_entity.id
_entity.type
_entity.pdbx_description
1 polymer ?
#
loop_
_entity_poly.entity_id
_entity_poly.type
_entity_poly.pdbx_seq_one_letter_code
_entity_poly.pdbx_strand_id
1 'polypeptide(L)' 'MARILSSDLRRRVIEAIEGGVSTRAAARRFSIGVSTAGSWHRHWRKTGSYEALP' A
#
# COMPACT_ATOMS: atom_id res chain seq x y z
N MET A 1 -18.21 6.24 2.30
CA MET A 1 -17.15 7.28 2.21
C MET A 1 -15.74 6.79 2.56
N ALA A 2 -15.49 6.05 3.64
CA ALA A 2 -14.13 5.70 4.09
C ALA A 2 -13.32 4.80 3.12
N ARG A 3 -13.98 4.05 2.24
CA ARG A 3 -13.33 3.09 1.33
C ARG A 3 -12.47 3.77 0.27
N ILE A 4 -12.86 4.96 -0.21
CA ILE A 4 -12.15 5.71 -1.26
C ILE A 4 -10.83 6.27 -0.71
N LEU A 5 -10.83 6.80 0.52
CA LEU A 5 -9.62 7.28 1.17
C LEU A 5 -8.64 6.13 1.47
N SER A 6 -9.16 4.95 1.79
CA SER A 6 -8.36 3.74 2.06
C SER A 6 -7.71 3.16 0.79
N SER A 7 -8.43 3.13 -0.34
CA SER A 7 -7.87 2.65 -1.61
C SER A 7 -6.85 3.62 -2.20
N ASP A 8 -7.07 4.93 -2.09
CA ASP A 8 -6.08 5.94 -2.50
C ASP A 8 -4.78 5.85 -1.67
N LEU A 9 -4.91 5.75 -0.34
CA LEU A 9 -3.75 5.56 0.54
C LEU A 9 -2.95 4.32 0.16
N ARG A 10 -3.64 3.20 -0.10
CA ARG A 10 -3.01 1.95 -0.50
C ARG A 10 -2.30 2.07 -1.85
N ARG A 11 -2.93 2.71 -2.83
CA ARG A 11 -2.32 3.00 -4.12
C ARG A 11 -1.03 3.79 -3.97
N ARG A 12 -1.05 4.90 -3.23
CA ARG A 12 0.12 5.77 -3.02
C ARG A 12 1.26 5.07 -2.29
N VAL A 13 0.96 4.18 -1.35
CA VAL A 13 1.97 3.34 -0.68
C VAL A 13 2.62 2.38 -1.67
N ILE A 14 1.83 1.70 -2.49
CA ILE A 14 2.33 0.72 -3.47
C ILE A 14 3.16 1.42 -4.56
N GLU A 15 2.68 2.54 -5.11
CA GLU A 15 3.41 3.33 -6.11
C GLU A 15 4.75 3.83 -5.58
N ALA A 16 4.81 4.26 -4.30
CA ALA A 16 6.08 4.62 -3.68
C ALA A 16 7.05 3.44 -3.61
N ILE A 17 6.55 2.24 -3.26
CA ILE A 17 7.38 1.04 -3.16
C ILE A 17 7.88 0.59 -4.53
N GLU A 18 7.02 0.58 -5.55
CA GLU A 18 7.40 0.28 -6.94
C GLU A 18 8.37 1.33 -7.51
N GLY A 19 8.27 2.59 -7.06
CA GLY A 19 9.24 3.64 -7.35
C GLY A 19 10.60 3.49 -6.65
N GLY A 20 10.85 2.36 -5.96
CA GLY A 20 12.14 2.05 -5.33
C GLY A 20 12.23 2.44 -3.84
N VAL A 21 11.17 2.95 -3.24
CA VAL A 21 11.16 3.24 -1.79
C VAL A 21 11.02 1.92 -1.03
N SER A 22 11.86 1.69 -0.02
CA SER A 22 11.69 0.50 0.83
C SER A 22 10.33 0.51 1.54
N THR A 23 9.75 -0.68 1.77
CA THR A 23 8.47 -0.82 2.49
C THR A 23 8.45 -0.10 3.83
N ARG A 24 9.57 -0.12 4.56
CA ARG A 24 9.72 0.57 5.85
C ARG A 24 9.70 2.10 5.69
N ALA A 25 10.36 2.63 4.66
CA ALA A 25 10.35 4.07 4.38
C ALA A 25 8.96 4.54 3.93
N ALA A 26 8.28 3.78 3.07
CA ALA A 26 6.90 4.05 2.67
C ALA A 26 5.96 4.05 3.89
N ALA A 27 6.05 3.02 4.75
CA ALA A 27 5.24 2.94 5.97
C ALA A 27 5.41 4.18 6.89
N ARG A 28 6.65 4.64 7.08
CA ARG A 28 6.93 5.87 7.83
C ARG A 28 6.36 7.12 7.15
N ARG A 29 6.49 7.23 5.82
CA ARG A 29 6.01 8.38 5.03
C ARG A 29 4.48 8.53 5.10
N PHE A 30 3.77 7.41 5.13
CA PHE A 30 2.30 7.38 5.13
C PHE A 30 1.70 7.12 6.52
N SER A 31 2.52 7.10 7.58
CA SER A 31 2.10 6.86 8.96
C SER A 31 1.29 5.57 9.16
N ILE A 32 1.70 4.48 8.51
CA ILE A 32 1.07 3.15 8.63
C ILE A 32 2.05 2.12 9.20
N GLY A 33 1.53 0.99 9.65
CA GLY A 33 2.35 -0.16 10.06
C GLY A 33 3.17 -0.72 8.89
N VAL A 34 4.42 -1.10 9.14
CA VAL A 34 5.31 -1.72 8.13
C VAL A 34 4.72 -3.03 7.62
N SER A 35 4.10 -3.82 8.50
CA SER A 35 3.38 -5.04 8.15
C SER A 35 2.21 -4.76 7.20
N THR A 36 1.45 -3.69 7.43
CA THR A 36 0.36 -3.25 6.56
C THR A 36 0.86 -2.88 5.17
N ALA A 37 1.90 -2.03 5.09
CA ALA A 37 2.52 -1.64 3.82
C ALA A 37 3.01 -2.87 3.02
N GLY A 38 3.67 -3.81 3.71
CA GLY A 38 4.17 -5.04 3.09
C GLY A 38 3.06 -5.98 2.63
N SER A 39 1.97 -6.09 3.40
CA SER A 39 0.79 -6.87 3.02
C SER A 39 0.12 -6.31 1.76
N TRP A 40 -0.03 -4.98 1.70
CA TRP A 40 -0.59 -4.30 0.52
C TRP A 40 0.24 -4.52 -0.74
N HIS A 41 1.57 -4.36 -0.64
CA HIS A 41 2.47 -4.60 -1.76
C HIS A 41 2.47 -6.06 -2.21
N ARG A 42 2.51 -7.02 -1.28
CA ARG A 42 2.41 -8.45 -1.58
C ARG A 42 1.11 -8.80 -2.30
N HIS A 43 -0.01 -8.21 -1.87
CA HIS A 43 -1.29 -8.41 -2.52
C HIS A 43 -1.27 -7.84 -3.94
N TRP A 44 -0.80 -6.61 -4.13
CA TRP A 44 -0.70 -5.99 -5.45
C TRP A 44 0.20 -6.80 -6.40
N ARG A 45 1.32 -7.34 -5.93
CA ARG A 45 2.18 -8.25 -6.71
C ARG A 45 1.47 -9.53 -7.14
N LYS A 46 0.45 -9.98 -6.41
CA LYS A 46 -0.33 -11.20 -6.71
C LYS A 46 -1.53 -10.93 -7.62
N THR A 47 -2.22 -9.81 -7.43
CA THR A 47 -3.52 -9.55 -8.08
C THR A 47 -3.49 -8.41 -9.09
N GLY A 48 -2.46 -7.56 -9.06
CA GLY A 48 -2.44 -6.29 -9.80
C GLY A 48 -3.43 -5.25 -9.27
N SER A 49 -4.16 -5.54 -8.19
CA SER A 49 -5.21 -4.67 -7.65
C SER A 49 -4.75 -3.93 -6.40
N TYR A 50 -5.21 -2.68 -6.30
CA TYR A 50 -5.06 -1.84 -5.11
C TYR A 50 -6.19 -2.04 -4.09
N GLU A 51 -7.24 -2.79 -4.45
CA GLU A 51 -8.36 -3.04 -3.56
C GLU A 51 -8.05 -4.10 -2.50
N ALA A 52 -8.77 -4.06 -1.38
CA ALA A 52 -8.81 -5.21 -0.48
C ALA A 52 -9.60 -6.33 -1.17
N LEU A 53 -9.17 -7.59 -0.98
CA LEU A 53 -10.07 -8.71 -1.26
C LEU A 53 -11.36 -8.48 -0.45
N PRO A 54 -12.53 -8.75 -1.04
CA PRO A 54 -13.80 -8.69 -0.32
C PRO A 54 -13.79 -9.58 0.93
#